data_AF-A0A519SLI2-F1
#
_entry.id   AF-A0A519SLI2-F1
#
_cell.length_a   1.000
_cell.length_b   1.000
_cell.length_c   1.000
_cell.angle_alpha   90.00
_cell.angle_beta   90.00
_cell.angle_gamma   90.00
#
_symmetry.space_group_name_H-M   'P 1'
#
loop_
_entity.id
_entity.type
_entity.pdbx_description
1 polymer ?
#
loop_
_entity_poly.entity_id
_entity_poly.type
_entity_poly.pdbx_seq_one_letter_code
_entity_poly.pdbx_strand_id
1 'polypeptide(L)'
;MEPQQEYPEPRSNNSRVLLWVALVLVLLGINGVLFYLNSQKKTENDQLTTQVQAKDTKLQAQIKEYEDLKASYERQSQDLQKLGLSNDSLEARIAGINADLLKLRSFKAGSFSLAEQQRFKQRALNLESQLKKKDDQIADLKQSNESLYTETTTLKEKQNKLTDTISTIAKTNRDLSEKVTVASRIQADNVRVSVLNKKDKETDDDKDEYKARKVDRVKVAFNLSRNDVTPKDTKTIYMRILEPDGAALYNLSTGGGTFTVDGQEAFYTMKQD
;
A
#
# COMPACT_ATOMS: atom_id res chain seq x y z
N MET A 1 33.54 32.40 -136.05
CA MET A 1 33.92 31.82 -134.75
C MET A 1 32.88 32.31 -133.74
N GLU A 2 31.98 31.43 -133.30
CA GLU A 2 31.34 31.56 -131.97
C GLU A 2 32.40 31.29 -130.87
N PRO A 3 32.21 31.59 -129.55
CA PRO A 3 30.93 31.72 -128.81
C PRO A 3 30.86 32.82 -127.71
N GLN A 4 29.68 32.97 -127.08
CA GLN A 4 29.38 32.85 -125.63
C GLN A 4 28.27 33.80 -125.14
N GLN A 5 27.28 33.19 -124.49
CA GLN A 5 26.10 33.79 -123.87
C GLN A 5 26.45 34.43 -122.52
N GLU A 6 25.77 35.54 -122.17
CA GLU A 6 25.68 35.96 -120.77
C GLU A 6 24.25 36.47 -120.49
N TYR A 7 23.50 35.68 -119.72
CA TYR A 7 22.18 36.04 -119.22
C TYR A 7 22.36 36.86 -117.94
N PRO A 8 21.78 38.07 -117.80
CA PRO A 8 21.81 38.78 -116.54
C PRO A 8 20.83 38.12 -115.57
N GLU A 9 21.36 37.65 -114.44
CA GLU A 9 20.64 37.04 -113.32
C GLU A 9 19.52 37.94 -112.76
N PRO A 10 18.44 37.35 -112.20
CA PRO A 10 17.38 38.12 -111.57
C PRO A 10 17.91 38.81 -110.31
N ARG A 11 17.84 40.15 -110.27
CA ARG A 11 18.22 40.95 -109.09
C ARG A 11 17.39 40.52 -107.89
N SER A 12 18.05 39.85 -106.94
CA SER A 12 17.42 39.41 -105.71
C SER A 12 17.02 40.62 -104.86
N ASN A 13 15.86 40.47 -104.25
CA ASN A 13 15.19 41.35 -103.33
C ASN A 13 15.88 41.34 -101.95
N ASN A 14 17.14 41.81 -101.91
CA ASN A 14 17.99 41.86 -100.73
C ASN A 14 17.39 42.65 -99.54
N SER A 15 16.51 43.63 -99.78
CA SER A 15 15.83 44.37 -98.71
C SER A 15 14.82 43.52 -97.96
N ARG A 16 14.11 42.60 -98.64
CA ARG A 16 13.20 41.64 -98.00
C ARG A 16 13.97 40.60 -97.20
N VAL A 17 15.11 40.13 -97.73
CA VAL A 17 16.00 39.19 -97.03
C VAL A 17 16.60 39.82 -95.78
N LEU A 18 17.08 41.06 -95.85
CA LEU A 18 17.58 41.81 -94.68
C LEU A 18 16.49 42.04 -93.62
N LEU A 19 15.26 42.36 -94.03
CA LEU A 19 14.12 42.47 -93.11
C LEU A 19 13.78 41.13 -92.44
N TRP A 20 13.84 40.02 -93.18
CA TRP A 20 13.67 38.68 -92.62
C TRP A 20 14.77 38.31 -91.62
N VAL A 21 16.03 38.62 -91.92
CA VAL A 21 17.16 38.39 -91.00
C VAL A 21 17.04 39.23 -89.73
N ALA A 22 16.67 40.50 -89.85
CA ALA A 22 16.44 41.38 -88.70
C ALA A 22 15.27 40.89 -87.84
N LEU A 23 14.17 40.44 -88.47
CA LEU A 23 13.01 39.87 -87.78
C LEU A 23 13.40 38.60 -87.00
N VAL A 24 14.18 37.71 -87.60
CA VAL A 24 14.67 36.47 -86.96
C VAL A 24 15.59 36.77 -85.78
N LEU A 25 16.49 37.76 -85.91
CA LEU A 25 17.36 38.20 -84.81
C LEU A 25 16.56 38.78 -83.63
N VAL A 26 15.55 39.59 -83.91
CA VAL A 26 14.63 40.12 -82.88
C VAL A 26 13.84 38.98 -82.24
N LEU A 27 13.35 38.01 -83.02
CA LEU A 27 12.67 36.83 -82.49
C LEU A 27 13.57 35.98 -81.59
N LEU A 28 14.84 35.78 -81.98
CA LEU A 28 15.83 35.06 -81.18
C LEU A 28 16.15 35.80 -79.87
N GLY A 29 16.29 37.13 -79.93
CA GLY A 29 16.48 37.95 -78.73
C GLY A 29 15.30 37.85 -77.76
N ILE A 30 14.07 37.95 -78.26
CA ILE A 30 12.85 37.80 -77.46
C ILE A 30 12.77 36.40 -76.85
N ASN A 31 13.00 35.34 -77.64
CA ASN A 31 12.98 33.96 -77.14
C ASN A 31 14.11 33.68 -76.13
N GLY A 32 15.30 34.26 -76.31
CA GLY A 32 16.41 34.14 -75.37
C GLY A 32 16.11 34.81 -74.02
N VAL A 33 15.55 36.02 -74.03
CA VAL A 33 15.10 36.71 -72.82
C VAL A 33 13.96 35.94 -72.14
N LEU A 34 13.01 35.43 -72.91
CA LEU A 34 11.88 34.66 -72.40
C LEU A 34 12.31 33.31 -71.80
N PHE A 35 13.29 32.64 -72.42
CA PHE A 35 13.91 31.43 -71.87
C PHE A 35 14.67 31.71 -70.57
N TYR A 36 15.46 32.79 -70.52
CA TYR A 36 16.19 33.18 -69.31
C TYR A 36 15.24 33.53 -68.15
N LEU A 37 14.21 34.35 -68.40
CA LEU A 37 13.18 34.68 -67.42
C LEU A 37 12.40 33.44 -66.96
N ASN A 38 12.08 32.52 -67.88
CA ASN A 38 11.39 31.27 -67.55
C ASN A 38 12.29 30.33 -66.74
N SER A 39 13.58 30.25 -67.05
CA SER A 39 14.56 29.46 -66.29
C SER A 39 14.76 30.01 -64.87
N GLN A 40 14.89 31.33 -64.72
CA GLN A 40 14.99 31.98 -63.41
C GLN A 40 13.73 31.76 -62.57
N LYS A 41 12.54 31.95 -63.15
CA LYS A 41 11.25 31.66 -62.49
C LYS A 41 11.09 30.20 -62.09
N LYS A 42 11.64 29.27 -62.87
CA LYS A 42 11.63 27.85 -62.55
C LYS A 42 12.52 27.54 -61.36
N THR A 43 13.75 28.07 -61.34
CA THR A 43 14.66 27.94 -60.20
C THR A 43 14.09 28.54 -58.91
N GLU A 44 13.46 29.72 -58.99
CA GLU A 44 12.81 30.35 -57.84
C GLU A 44 11.61 29.53 -57.33
N ASN A 45 10.77 29.00 -58.23
CA ASN A 45 9.68 28.09 -57.87
C ASN A 45 10.19 26.79 -57.24
N ASP A 46 11.27 26.20 -57.75
CA ASP A 46 11.86 24.98 -57.20
C ASP A 46 12.40 25.23 -55.78
N GLN A 47 13.04 26.39 -55.54
CA GLN A 47 13.50 26.79 -54.21
C GLN A 47 12.35 27.04 -53.23
N LEU A 48 11.29 27.75 -53.66
CA LEU A 48 10.08 27.97 -52.86
C LEU A 48 9.40 26.64 -52.52
N THR A 49 9.27 25.75 -53.49
CA THR A 49 8.68 24.42 -53.32
C THR A 49 9.48 23.60 -52.30
N THR A 50 10.81 23.62 -52.39
CA THR A 50 11.69 22.92 -51.45
C THR A 50 11.54 23.47 -50.02
N GLN A 51 11.45 24.80 -49.86
CA GLN A 51 11.26 25.42 -48.55
C GLN A 51 9.89 25.10 -47.94
N VAL A 52 8.83 25.09 -48.74
CA VAL A 52 7.48 24.69 -48.31
C VAL A 52 7.49 23.23 -47.85
N GLN A 53 8.06 22.32 -48.66
CA GLN A 53 8.18 20.90 -48.30
C GLN A 53 8.97 20.68 -47.01
N ALA A 54 10.08 21.40 -46.82
CA ALA A 54 10.87 21.32 -45.60
C ALA A 54 10.09 21.78 -44.36
N LYS A 55 9.30 22.86 -44.47
CA LYS A 55 8.43 23.33 -43.38
C LYS A 55 7.31 22.35 -43.09
N ASP A 56 6.72 21.75 -44.11
CA ASP A 56 5.63 20.77 -43.96
C ASP A 56 6.14 19.47 -43.32
N THR A 57 7.34 19.03 -43.66
CA THR A 57 7.99 17.87 -42.99
C THR A 57 8.23 18.15 -41.50
N LYS A 58 8.69 19.35 -41.15
CA LYS A 58 8.85 19.75 -39.75
C LYS A 58 7.52 19.84 -39.02
N LEU A 59 6.47 20.35 -39.66
CA LEU A 59 5.12 20.38 -39.09
C LEU A 59 4.61 18.97 -38.79
N GLN A 60 4.77 18.03 -39.73
CA GLN A 60 4.38 16.63 -39.54
C GLN A 60 5.17 15.96 -38.41
N ALA A 61 6.47 16.21 -38.31
CA ALA A 61 7.28 15.69 -37.21
C ALA A 61 6.79 16.23 -35.85
N GLN A 62 6.43 17.51 -35.78
CA GLN A 62 5.91 18.14 -34.57
C GLN A 62 4.53 17.59 -34.19
N ILE A 63 3.65 17.33 -35.16
CA ILE A 63 2.35 16.69 -34.91
C ILE A 63 2.58 15.30 -34.31
N LYS A 64 3.47 14.51 -34.89
CA LYS A 64 3.79 13.17 -34.38
C LYS A 64 4.34 13.20 -32.94
N GLU A 65 5.26 14.11 -32.65
CA GLU A 65 5.79 14.30 -31.29
C GLU A 65 4.68 14.58 -30.27
N TYR A 66 3.71 15.43 -30.63
CA TYR A 66 2.56 15.72 -29.78
C TYR A 66 1.57 14.55 -29.65
N GLU A 67 1.41 13.72 -30.67
CA GLU A 67 0.61 12.49 -30.61
C GLU A 67 1.24 11.45 -29.66
N ASP A 68 2.56 11.26 -29.75
CA ASP A 68 3.31 10.37 -28.86
C ASP A 68 3.25 10.85 -27.39
N LEU A 69 3.36 12.17 -27.20
CA LEU A 69 3.23 12.81 -25.90
C LEU A 69 1.82 12.61 -25.33
N LYS A 70 0.77 12.83 -26.13
CA LYS A 70 -0.62 12.58 -25.75
C LYS A 70 -0.81 11.14 -25.27
N ALA A 71 -0.36 10.18 -26.07
CA ALA A 71 -0.47 8.75 -25.74
C ALA A 71 0.26 8.42 -24.42
N SER A 72 1.37 9.08 -24.14
CA SER A 72 2.12 8.88 -22.89
C SER A 72 1.38 9.46 -21.68
N TYR A 73 0.79 10.65 -21.81
CA TYR A 73 -0.08 11.22 -20.77
C TYR A 73 -1.35 10.39 -20.52
N GLU A 74 -1.96 9.83 -21.57
CA GLU A 74 -3.12 8.93 -21.45
C GLU A 74 -2.74 7.62 -20.73
N ARG A 75 -1.58 7.03 -21.05
CA ARG A 75 -1.06 5.86 -20.33
C ARG A 75 -0.83 6.16 -18.85
N GLN A 76 -0.19 7.28 -18.55
CA GLN A 76 0.05 7.72 -17.17
C GLN A 76 -1.28 7.92 -16.41
N SER A 77 -2.30 8.45 -17.09
CA SER A 77 -3.64 8.61 -16.51
C SER A 77 -4.28 7.27 -16.13
N GLN A 78 -4.22 6.28 -17.02
CA GLN A 78 -4.75 4.94 -16.75
C GLN A 78 -4.01 4.26 -15.59
N ASP A 79 -2.70 4.47 -15.49
CA ASP A 79 -1.89 3.93 -14.40
C ASP A 79 -2.26 4.53 -13.04
N LEU A 80 -2.56 5.83 -12.97
CA LEU A 80 -3.08 6.46 -11.75
C LEU A 80 -4.49 5.97 -11.38
N GLN A 81 -5.36 5.75 -12.36
CA GLN A 81 -6.70 5.20 -12.13
C GLN A 81 -6.65 3.80 -11.52
N LYS A 82 -5.71 2.95 -11.95
CA LYS A 82 -5.48 1.62 -11.33
C LYS A 82 -5.02 1.71 -9.88
N LEU A 83 -4.40 2.83 -9.50
CA LEU A 83 -4.02 3.12 -8.11
C LEU A 83 -5.15 3.78 -7.31
N GLY A 84 -6.32 4.02 -7.92
CA GLY A 84 -7.45 4.69 -7.28
C GLY A 84 -7.24 6.19 -7.03
N LEU A 85 -6.27 6.81 -7.71
CA LEU A 85 -5.93 8.23 -7.54
C LEU A 85 -6.68 9.08 -8.58
N SER A 86 -7.27 10.20 -8.13
CA SER A 86 -7.86 11.20 -9.01
C SER A 86 -6.81 11.91 -9.86
N ASN A 87 -7.20 12.34 -11.06
CA ASN A 87 -6.26 12.75 -12.08
C ASN A 87 -6.61 14.03 -12.88
N ASP A 88 -7.30 14.96 -12.23
CA ASP A 88 -7.76 16.21 -12.84
C ASP A 88 -6.62 17.00 -13.51
N SER A 89 -5.40 16.89 -12.96
CA SER A 89 -4.22 17.58 -13.48
C SER A 89 -3.68 17.01 -14.79
N LEU A 90 -3.75 15.69 -15.03
CA LEU A 90 -3.33 15.12 -16.31
C LEU A 90 -4.43 15.25 -17.36
N GLU A 91 -5.71 15.18 -16.98
CA GLU A 91 -6.82 15.45 -17.89
C GLU A 91 -6.73 16.86 -18.50
N ALA A 92 -6.45 17.87 -17.67
CA ALA A 92 -6.20 19.23 -18.14
C ALA A 92 -5.01 19.32 -19.11
N ARG A 93 -3.95 18.53 -18.91
CA ARG A 93 -2.79 18.49 -19.80
C ARG A 93 -3.10 17.81 -21.13
N ILE A 94 -3.83 16.70 -21.10
CA ILE A 94 -4.31 15.99 -22.31
C ILE A 94 -5.20 16.94 -23.13
N ALA A 95 -6.09 17.68 -22.48
CA ALA A 95 -6.90 18.71 -23.14
C ALA A 95 -6.03 19.81 -23.78
N GLY A 96 -4.99 20.28 -23.08
CA GLY A 96 -4.02 21.24 -23.62
C GLY A 96 -3.24 20.71 -24.82
N ILE A 97 -2.80 19.44 -24.78
CA ILE A 97 -2.11 18.77 -25.90
C ILE A 97 -3.05 18.61 -27.10
N ASN A 98 -4.32 18.27 -26.87
CA ASN A 98 -5.33 18.22 -27.93
C ASN A 98 -5.53 19.59 -28.60
N ALA A 99 -5.58 20.68 -27.82
CA ALA A 99 -5.67 22.03 -28.35
C ALA A 99 -4.43 22.42 -29.19
N ASP A 100 -3.23 22.04 -28.74
CA ASP A 100 -2.00 22.24 -29.49
C ASP A 100 -1.97 21.42 -30.78
N LEU A 101 -2.42 20.16 -30.77
CA LEU A 101 -2.56 19.32 -31.96
C LEU A 101 -3.54 19.93 -32.97
N LEU A 102 -4.68 20.46 -32.51
CA LEU A 102 -5.63 21.16 -33.37
C LEU A 102 -4.98 22.40 -34.01
N LYS A 103 -4.21 23.18 -33.23
CA LYS A 103 -3.47 24.33 -33.76
C LYS A 103 -2.42 23.89 -34.78
N LEU A 104 -1.65 22.83 -34.51
CA LEU A 104 -0.65 22.30 -35.43
C LEU A 104 -1.28 21.84 -36.75
N ARG A 105 -2.39 21.10 -36.69
CA ARG A 105 -3.13 20.64 -37.87
C ARG A 105 -3.81 21.76 -38.66
N SER A 106 -3.98 22.94 -38.07
CA SER A 106 -4.58 24.11 -38.74
C SER A 106 -3.59 24.90 -39.61
N PHE A 107 -2.28 24.68 -39.48
CA PHE A 107 -1.29 25.36 -40.31
C PHE A 107 -1.42 24.92 -41.77
N LYS A 108 -1.46 25.90 -42.67
CA LYS A 108 -1.41 25.68 -44.12
C LYS A 108 0.04 25.41 -44.57
N ALA A 109 0.19 24.82 -45.75
CA ALA A 109 1.49 24.52 -46.35
C ALA A 109 2.42 25.74 -46.31
N GLY A 110 3.62 25.58 -45.76
CA GLY A 110 4.64 26.63 -45.65
C GLY A 110 4.36 27.76 -44.63
N SER A 111 3.19 27.80 -43.99
CA SER A 111 2.82 28.80 -42.98
C SER A 111 3.42 28.55 -41.60
N PHE A 112 3.99 27.35 -41.38
CA PHE A 112 4.64 26.98 -40.13
C PHE A 112 6.00 27.67 -39.98
N SER A 113 5.97 28.88 -39.40
CA SER A 113 7.13 29.76 -39.24
C SER A 113 8.18 29.17 -38.28
N LEU A 114 9.42 29.67 -38.36
CA LEU A 114 10.49 29.25 -37.45
C LEU A 114 10.17 29.58 -35.98
N ALA A 115 9.47 30.70 -35.74
CA ALA A 115 9.05 31.09 -34.40
C ALA A 115 8.00 30.12 -33.82
N GLU A 116 7.02 29.68 -34.62
CA GLU A 116 6.05 28.66 -34.18
C GLU A 116 6.74 27.30 -33.97
N GLN A 117 7.66 26.89 -34.85
CA GLN A 117 8.48 25.68 -34.65
C GLN A 117 9.20 25.70 -33.29
N GLN A 118 9.88 26.81 -32.96
CA GLN A 118 10.58 26.96 -31.69
C GLN A 118 9.61 26.95 -30.49
N ARG A 119 8.48 27.62 -30.62
CA ARG A 119 7.45 27.70 -29.57
C ARG A 119 6.86 26.32 -29.24
N PHE A 120 6.44 25.57 -30.25
CA PHE A 120 5.91 24.22 -30.05
C PHE A 120 6.99 23.25 -29.56
N LYS A 121 8.22 23.37 -30.03
CA LYS A 121 9.35 22.56 -29.54
C LYS A 121 9.62 22.82 -28.06
N GLN A 122 9.68 24.09 -27.64
CA GLN A 122 9.90 24.44 -26.24
C GLN A 122 8.76 23.94 -25.34
N ARG A 123 7.53 23.99 -25.85
CA ARG A 123 6.35 23.49 -25.13
C ARG A 123 6.37 21.96 -25.02
N ALA A 124 6.74 21.23 -26.07
CA ALA A 124 6.92 19.77 -26.04
C ALA A 124 7.97 19.37 -24.98
N LEU A 125 9.15 20.01 -24.97
CA LEU A 125 10.20 19.78 -23.97
C LEU A 125 9.71 20.01 -22.54
N ASN A 126 8.91 21.06 -22.32
CA ASN A 126 8.34 21.35 -21.02
C ASN A 126 7.30 20.31 -20.58
N LEU A 127 6.49 19.80 -21.51
CA LEU A 127 5.54 18.74 -21.24
C LEU A 127 6.23 17.40 -20.98
N GLU A 128 7.29 17.09 -21.71
CA GLU A 128 8.12 15.89 -21.52
C GLU A 128 8.81 15.89 -20.14
N SER A 129 9.41 17.02 -19.76
CA SER A 129 10.04 17.18 -18.43
C SER A 129 9.03 16.98 -17.30
N GLN A 130 7.81 17.50 -17.46
CA GLN A 130 6.77 17.33 -16.46
C GLN A 130 6.21 15.91 -16.43
N LEU A 131 6.11 15.25 -17.58
CA LEU A 131 5.70 13.85 -17.68
C LEU A 131 6.69 12.98 -16.90
N LYS A 132 8.00 13.14 -17.16
CA LYS A 132 9.06 12.40 -16.47
C LYS A 132 9.02 12.60 -14.96
N LYS A 133 8.91 13.84 -14.49
CA LYS A 133 8.80 14.13 -13.05
C LYS A 133 7.57 13.45 -12.43
N LYS A 134 6.47 13.35 -13.18
CA LYS A 134 5.26 12.66 -12.73
C LYS A 134 5.43 11.15 -12.73
N ASP A 135 6.13 10.58 -13.71
CA ASP A 135 6.45 9.15 -13.73
C ASP A 135 7.32 8.75 -12.53
N ASP A 136 8.33 9.55 -12.21
CA ASP A 136 9.18 9.34 -11.02
C ASP A 136 8.34 9.34 -9.74
N GLN A 137 7.45 10.34 -9.59
CA GLN A 137 6.52 10.41 -8.45
C GLN A 137 5.59 9.20 -8.37
N ILE A 138 5.09 8.71 -9.51
CA ILE A 138 4.21 7.54 -9.55
C ILE A 138 4.99 6.27 -9.20
N ALA A 139 6.23 6.14 -9.66
CA ALA A 139 7.10 5.02 -9.32
C ALA A 139 7.37 4.96 -7.81
N ASP A 140 7.72 6.10 -7.21
CA ASP A 140 7.94 6.23 -5.77
C ASP A 140 6.68 5.89 -4.96
N LEU A 141 5.52 6.37 -5.42
CA LEU A 141 4.23 6.06 -4.78
C LEU A 141 3.89 4.57 -4.89
N LYS A 142 4.12 3.93 -6.04
CA LYS A 142 3.91 2.49 -6.22
C LYS A 142 4.80 1.68 -5.28
N GLN A 143 6.09 2.00 -5.21
CA GLN A 143 7.03 1.33 -4.31
C GLN A 143 6.66 1.51 -2.84
N SER A 144 6.29 2.74 -2.45
CA SER A 144 5.87 3.03 -1.08
C SER A 144 4.59 2.27 -0.70
N ASN A 145 3.63 2.19 -1.62
CA ASN A 145 2.38 1.46 -1.40
C ASN A 145 2.64 -0.06 -1.23
N GLU A 146 3.49 -0.66 -2.06
CA GLU A 146 3.87 -2.06 -1.94
C GLU A 146 4.57 -2.37 -0.59
N SER A 147 5.48 -1.48 -0.17
CA SER A 147 6.14 -1.60 1.13
C SER A 147 5.14 -1.51 2.28
N LEU A 148 4.26 -0.51 2.26
CA LEU A 148 3.23 -0.32 3.29
C LEU A 148 2.23 -1.48 3.33
N TYR A 149 1.87 -2.03 2.17
CA TYR A 149 1.00 -3.20 2.08
C TYR A 149 1.63 -4.44 2.71
N THR A 150 2.91 -4.68 2.41
CA THR A 150 3.69 -5.78 2.98
C THR A 150 3.86 -5.65 4.49
N GLU A 151 4.21 -4.45 4.95
CA GLU A 151 4.36 -4.15 6.37
C GLU A 151 3.04 -4.34 7.12
N THR A 152 1.94 -3.78 6.58
CA THR A 152 0.60 -3.91 7.18
C THR A 152 0.16 -5.38 7.29
N THR A 153 0.40 -6.17 6.23
CA THR A 153 0.06 -7.60 6.21
C THR A 153 0.89 -8.35 7.27
N THR A 154 2.19 -8.10 7.32
CA THR A 154 3.11 -8.71 8.30
C THR A 154 2.72 -8.34 9.74
N LEU A 155 2.37 -7.08 9.99
CA LEU A 155 1.95 -6.61 11.31
C LEU A 155 0.62 -7.25 11.74
N LYS A 156 -0.35 -7.39 10.83
CA LYS A 156 -1.61 -8.10 11.11
C LYS A 156 -1.37 -9.57 11.45
N GLU A 157 -0.50 -10.26 10.71
CA GLU A 157 -0.14 -11.65 11.01
C GLU A 157 0.52 -11.79 12.40
N LYS A 158 1.46 -10.89 12.72
CA LYS A 158 2.10 -10.86 14.05
C LYS A 158 1.08 -10.57 15.15
N GLN A 159 0.17 -9.62 14.93
CA GLN A 159 -0.88 -9.29 15.88
C GLN A 159 -1.79 -10.49 16.16
N ASN A 160 -2.22 -11.20 15.12
CA ASN A 160 -3.05 -12.40 15.27
C ASN A 160 -2.31 -13.49 16.07
N LYS A 161 -1.05 -13.80 15.71
CA LYS A 161 -0.23 -14.77 16.45
C LYS A 161 -0.03 -14.39 17.92
N LEU A 162 0.22 -13.11 18.21
CA LEU A 162 0.35 -12.63 19.59
C LEU A 162 -0.96 -12.75 20.36
N THR A 163 -2.08 -12.43 19.71
CA THR A 163 -3.42 -12.55 20.32
C THR A 163 -3.74 -14.01 20.66
N ASP A 164 -3.46 -14.94 19.74
CA ASP A 164 -3.65 -16.37 19.96
C ASP A 164 -2.75 -16.90 21.09
N THR A 165 -1.50 -16.43 21.12
CA THR A 165 -0.54 -16.77 22.18
C THR A 165 -1.01 -16.27 23.54
N ILE A 166 -1.48 -15.02 23.63
CA ILE A 166 -2.03 -14.45 24.87
C ILE A 166 -3.24 -15.24 25.34
N SER A 167 -4.17 -15.58 24.44
CA SER A 167 -5.35 -16.39 24.76
C SER A 167 -4.97 -17.76 25.29
N THR A 168 -4.00 -18.42 24.64
CA THR A 168 -3.48 -19.73 25.05
C THR A 168 -2.82 -19.65 26.42
N ILE A 169 -1.93 -18.68 26.64
CA ILE A 169 -1.26 -18.46 27.94
C ILE A 169 -2.29 -18.19 29.04
N ALA A 170 -3.29 -17.35 28.77
CA ALA A 170 -4.34 -17.04 29.74
C ALA A 170 -5.14 -18.30 30.14
N LYS A 171 -5.47 -19.15 29.16
CA LYS A 171 -6.14 -20.43 29.40
C LYS A 171 -5.25 -21.39 30.19
N THR A 172 -4.01 -21.59 29.76
CA THR A 172 -3.05 -22.47 30.44
C THR A 172 -2.77 -22.00 31.87
N ASN A 173 -2.66 -20.69 32.10
CA ASN A 173 -2.49 -20.15 33.45
C ASN A 173 -3.72 -20.38 34.33
N ARG A 174 -4.94 -20.22 33.80
CA ARG A 174 -6.17 -20.57 34.54
C ARG A 174 -6.18 -22.06 34.90
N ASP A 175 -5.97 -22.93 33.92
CA ASP A 175 -5.96 -24.39 34.14
C ASP A 175 -4.88 -24.81 35.14
N LEU A 176 -3.68 -24.22 35.05
CA LEU A 176 -2.58 -24.48 35.97
C LEU A 176 -2.88 -23.95 37.37
N SER A 177 -3.47 -22.76 37.48
CA SER A 177 -3.88 -22.18 38.77
C SER A 177 -4.94 -23.04 39.47
N GLU A 178 -5.92 -23.56 38.74
CA GLU A 178 -6.92 -24.49 39.27
C GLU A 178 -6.28 -25.79 39.76
N LYS A 179 -5.38 -26.38 38.95
CA LYS A 179 -4.63 -27.58 39.34
C LYS A 179 -3.76 -27.37 40.57
N VAL A 180 -3.03 -26.25 40.63
CA VAL A 180 -2.21 -25.89 41.79
C VAL A 180 -3.08 -25.69 43.03
N THR A 181 -4.24 -25.05 42.90
CA THR A 181 -5.19 -24.87 44.01
C THR A 181 -5.61 -26.21 44.59
N VAL A 182 -6.03 -27.17 43.75
CA VAL A 182 -6.41 -28.52 44.20
C VAL A 182 -5.21 -29.28 44.76
N ALA A 183 -4.08 -29.26 44.04
CA ALA A 183 -2.87 -29.98 44.43
C ALA A 183 -2.22 -29.43 45.69
N SER A 184 -2.45 -28.16 46.05
CA SER A 184 -1.92 -27.51 47.26
C SER A 184 -2.69 -27.88 48.54
N ARG A 185 -3.79 -28.63 48.45
CA ARG A 185 -4.57 -29.06 49.61
C ARG A 185 -3.73 -30.05 50.44
N ILE A 186 -3.59 -29.78 51.73
CA ILE A 186 -2.92 -30.67 52.69
C ILE A 186 -3.97 -31.58 53.32
N GLN A 187 -3.70 -32.89 53.33
CA GLN A 187 -4.52 -33.85 54.03
C GLN A 187 -4.10 -33.96 55.51
N ALA A 188 -5.08 -34.09 56.39
CA ALA A 188 -4.83 -34.46 57.77
C ALA A 188 -4.88 -35.99 57.89
N ASP A 189 -3.78 -36.58 58.37
CA ASP A 189 -3.64 -38.01 58.61
C ASP A 189 -3.68 -38.32 60.10
N ASN A 190 -4.07 -39.55 60.44
CA ASN A 190 -4.05 -40.07 61.81
C ASN A 190 -4.79 -39.15 62.80
N VAL A 191 -5.98 -38.68 62.41
CA VAL A 191 -6.88 -37.92 63.29
C VAL A 191 -7.36 -38.85 64.40
N ARG A 192 -6.99 -38.54 65.64
CA ARG A 192 -7.39 -39.26 66.85
C ARG A 192 -8.14 -38.31 67.76
N VAL A 193 -9.27 -38.78 68.26
CA VAL A 193 -10.11 -38.05 69.21
C VAL A 193 -10.05 -38.78 70.53
N SER A 194 -9.64 -38.10 71.59
CA SER A 194 -9.59 -38.66 72.94
C SER A 194 -10.26 -37.72 73.94
N VAL A 195 -10.67 -38.28 75.07
CA VAL A 195 -11.36 -37.52 76.11
C VAL A 195 -10.46 -37.40 77.34
N LEU A 196 -10.40 -36.18 77.86
CA LEU A 196 -9.76 -35.85 79.13
C LEU A 196 -10.85 -35.70 80.20
N ASN A 197 -10.62 -36.31 81.36
CA ASN A 197 -11.43 -36.09 82.55
C ASN A 197 -10.92 -34.88 83.36
N LYS A 198 -11.63 -34.49 84.43
CA LYS A 198 -11.26 -33.38 85.33
C LYS A 198 -9.87 -33.47 85.98
N LYS A 199 -9.19 -34.62 85.88
CA LYS A 199 -7.83 -34.87 86.40
C LYS A 199 -6.79 -34.98 85.27
N ASP A 200 -7.14 -34.53 84.07
CA ASP A 200 -6.29 -34.57 82.86
C ASP A 200 -5.82 -35.96 82.45
N LYS A 201 -6.52 -36.99 82.92
CA LYS A 201 -6.25 -38.36 82.50
C LYS A 201 -6.98 -38.63 81.19
N GLU A 202 -6.19 -38.93 80.16
CA GLU A 202 -6.67 -39.43 78.88
C GLU A 202 -7.31 -40.80 79.08
N THR A 203 -8.57 -40.93 78.67
CA THR A 203 -9.28 -42.21 78.64
C THR A 203 -9.33 -42.64 77.18
N ASP A 204 -8.67 -43.75 76.88
CA ASP A 204 -8.74 -44.43 75.59
C ASP A 204 -9.82 -45.51 75.72
N ASP A 205 -10.88 -45.43 74.93
CA ASP A 205 -11.91 -46.47 74.84
C ASP A 205 -11.90 -47.01 73.41
N ASP A 206 -11.66 -48.31 73.24
CA ASP A 206 -11.55 -48.98 71.93
C ASP A 206 -12.82 -48.84 71.07
N LYS A 207 -13.93 -48.35 71.65
CA LYS A 207 -15.21 -48.14 70.97
C LYS A 207 -15.53 -46.67 70.65
N ASP A 208 -14.65 -45.72 71.01
CA ASP A 208 -14.88 -44.27 70.85
C ASP A 208 -16.20 -43.75 71.47
N GLU A 209 -16.79 -44.50 72.40
CA GLU A 209 -18.08 -44.19 73.03
C GLU A 209 -17.88 -43.69 74.46
N TYR A 210 -17.99 -42.38 74.65
CA TYR A 210 -17.76 -41.76 75.97
C TYR A 210 -19.07 -41.33 76.64
N LYS A 211 -19.27 -41.76 77.89
CA LYS A 211 -20.38 -41.26 78.72
C LYS A 211 -20.17 -39.77 79.02
N ALA A 212 -21.10 -38.91 78.60
CA ALA A 212 -21.02 -37.45 78.76
C ALA A 212 -20.57 -36.97 80.17
N ARG A 213 -21.02 -37.63 81.25
CA ARG A 213 -20.62 -37.29 82.63
C ARG A 213 -19.12 -37.46 82.93
N LYS A 214 -18.39 -38.21 82.11
CA LYS A 214 -16.96 -38.48 82.26
C LYS A 214 -16.08 -37.61 81.34
N VAL A 215 -16.71 -36.85 80.45
CA VAL A 215 -16.04 -35.96 79.50
C VAL A 215 -15.90 -34.59 80.15
N ASP A 216 -14.67 -34.11 80.29
CA ASP A 216 -14.41 -32.72 80.69
C ASP A 216 -13.89 -31.92 79.49
N ARG A 217 -12.93 -32.48 78.73
CA ARG A 217 -12.41 -31.89 77.48
C ARG A 217 -12.22 -32.94 76.39
N VAL A 218 -12.36 -32.52 75.15
CA VAL A 218 -12.05 -33.32 73.96
C VAL A 218 -10.69 -32.88 73.42
N LYS A 219 -9.80 -33.84 73.18
CA LYS A 219 -8.48 -33.62 72.58
C LYS A 219 -8.49 -34.25 71.20
N VAL A 220 -8.08 -33.47 70.20
CA VAL A 220 -7.92 -33.94 68.83
C VAL A 220 -6.44 -33.85 68.46
N ALA A 221 -5.85 -34.96 68.06
CA ALA A 221 -4.47 -35.02 67.58
C ALA A 221 -4.46 -35.51 66.13
N PHE A 222 -3.67 -34.88 65.27
CA PHE A 222 -3.55 -35.23 63.85
C PHE A 222 -2.16 -34.86 63.33
N ASN A 223 -1.79 -35.44 62.20
CA ASN A 223 -0.59 -35.09 61.46
C ASN A 223 -0.99 -34.43 60.15
N LEU A 224 -0.22 -33.44 59.69
CA LEU A 224 -0.38 -32.87 58.36
C LEU A 224 0.58 -33.57 57.40
N SER A 225 0.06 -34.18 56.33
CA SER A 225 0.90 -34.83 55.33
C SER A 225 1.78 -33.79 54.64
N ARG A 226 2.99 -34.21 54.24
CA ARG A 226 3.87 -33.35 53.44
C ARG A 226 3.27 -33.15 52.05
N ASN A 227 3.19 -31.89 51.61
CA ASN A 227 2.79 -31.52 50.26
C ASN A 227 3.79 -30.49 49.69
N ASP A 228 4.49 -30.86 48.62
CA ASP A 228 5.54 -30.02 48.02
C ASP A 228 4.97 -28.85 47.20
N VAL A 229 3.67 -28.88 46.84
CA VAL A 229 2.98 -27.83 46.08
C VAL A 229 2.36 -26.77 47.00
N THR A 230 2.14 -27.09 48.28
CA THR A 230 1.57 -26.13 49.23
C THR A 230 2.58 -25.03 49.59
N PRO A 231 2.16 -23.76 49.63
CA PRO A 231 3.01 -22.68 50.14
C PRO A 231 3.56 -22.97 51.55
N LYS A 232 4.81 -22.55 51.77
CA LYS A 232 5.51 -22.65 53.05
C LYS A 232 5.21 -21.42 53.90
N ASP A 233 4.04 -21.40 54.50
CA ASP A 233 3.55 -20.38 55.43
C ASP A 233 2.87 -21.01 56.66
N THR A 234 2.70 -20.21 57.71
CA THR A 234 2.00 -20.61 58.94
C THR A 234 0.55 -20.97 58.63
N LYS A 235 0.12 -22.16 59.07
CA LYS A 235 -1.23 -22.68 58.80
C LYS A 235 -2.09 -22.54 60.05
N THR A 236 -3.15 -21.75 59.94
CA THR A 236 -4.23 -21.77 60.91
C THR A 236 -5.11 -23.01 60.71
N ILE A 237 -5.38 -23.73 61.80
CA ILE A 237 -6.26 -24.89 61.86
C ILE A 237 -7.60 -24.48 62.45
N TYR A 238 -8.68 -24.79 61.73
CA TYR A 238 -10.05 -24.61 62.18
C TYR A 238 -10.68 -25.98 62.45
N MET A 239 -11.32 -26.14 63.60
CA MET A 239 -12.02 -27.35 64.00
C MET A 239 -13.52 -27.08 64.03
N ARG A 240 -14.30 -27.98 63.44
CA ARG A 240 -15.77 -27.94 63.42
C ARG A 240 -16.30 -29.22 64.04
N ILE A 241 -17.13 -29.10 65.07
CA ILE A 241 -17.93 -30.19 65.60
C ILE A 241 -19.34 -30.02 65.03
N LEU A 242 -19.85 -31.06 64.36
CA LEU A 242 -21.16 -31.02 63.72
C LEU A 242 -22.18 -31.79 64.56
N GLU A 243 -23.35 -31.21 64.73
CA GLU A 243 -24.53 -31.90 65.26
C GLU A 243 -25.09 -32.88 64.21
N PRO A 244 -25.94 -33.85 64.62
CA PRO A 244 -26.51 -34.84 63.70
C PRO A 244 -27.33 -34.23 62.54
N ASP A 245 -27.84 -33.01 62.71
CA ASP A 245 -28.55 -32.26 61.68
C ASP A 245 -27.61 -31.50 60.71
N GLY A 246 -26.30 -31.55 60.95
CA GLY A 246 -25.26 -30.91 60.16
C GLY A 246 -24.90 -29.48 60.59
N ALA A 247 -25.55 -28.93 61.61
CA ALA A 247 -25.19 -27.62 62.16
C ALA A 247 -23.84 -27.70 62.88
N ALA A 248 -22.97 -26.70 62.68
CA ALA A 248 -21.71 -26.63 63.40
C ALA A 248 -21.94 -26.00 64.79
N LEU A 249 -21.43 -26.66 65.83
CA LEU A 249 -21.36 -26.09 67.16
C LEU A 249 -20.44 -24.88 67.14
N TYR A 250 -20.98 -23.71 67.43
CA TYR A 250 -20.21 -22.48 67.55
C TYR A 250 -20.59 -21.75 68.84
N ASN A 251 -19.58 -21.26 69.55
CA ASN A 251 -19.78 -20.38 70.69
C ASN A 251 -18.63 -19.37 70.74
N LEU A 252 -18.98 -18.09 70.60
CA LEU A 252 -18.02 -16.98 70.58
C LEU A 252 -17.19 -16.89 71.87
N SER A 253 -17.78 -17.28 73.01
CA SER A 253 -17.09 -17.25 74.32
C SER A 253 -16.05 -18.37 74.48
N THR A 254 -16.09 -19.42 73.67
CA THR A 254 -15.15 -20.56 73.71
C THR A 254 -14.25 -20.61 72.47
N GLY A 255 -14.19 -19.52 71.70
CA GLY A 255 -13.31 -19.41 70.53
C GLY A 255 -13.89 -19.94 69.23
N GLY A 256 -15.21 -20.04 69.09
CA GLY A 256 -15.89 -20.29 67.81
C GLY A 256 -16.11 -19.00 67.01
N GLY A 257 -16.33 -19.13 65.69
CA GLY A 257 -16.52 -18.00 64.77
C GLY A 257 -16.86 -18.45 63.35
N THR A 258 -16.65 -17.58 62.36
CA THR A 258 -16.81 -17.91 60.94
C THR A 258 -15.50 -17.85 60.17
N PHE A 259 -15.37 -18.69 59.15
CA PHE A 259 -14.26 -18.68 58.20
C PHE A 259 -14.78 -19.00 56.79
N THR A 260 -14.02 -18.61 55.77
CA THR A 260 -14.37 -18.92 54.39
C THR A 260 -13.69 -20.21 53.95
N VAL A 261 -14.47 -21.16 53.43
CA VAL A 261 -13.99 -22.40 52.82
C VAL A 261 -14.69 -22.58 51.48
N ASP A 262 -13.91 -22.84 50.42
CA ASP A 262 -14.42 -23.00 49.05
C ASP A 262 -15.36 -21.87 48.59
N GLY A 263 -15.11 -20.63 49.05
CA GLY A 263 -15.91 -19.45 48.72
C GLY A 263 -17.22 -19.30 49.50
N GLN A 264 -17.50 -20.17 50.47
CA GLN A 264 -18.67 -20.11 51.34
C GLN A 264 -18.27 -19.81 52.78
N GLU A 265 -19.12 -19.06 53.49
CA GLU A 265 -18.95 -18.81 54.91
C GLU A 265 -19.39 -20.05 55.71
N ALA A 266 -18.52 -20.53 56.60
CA ALA A 266 -18.78 -21.67 57.46
C ALA A 266 -18.45 -21.33 58.92
N PHE A 267 -19.21 -21.90 59.85
CA PHE A 267 -18.94 -21.77 61.28
C PHE A 267 -17.90 -22.78 61.75
N TYR A 268 -17.03 -22.35 62.67
CA TYR A 268 -16.06 -23.20 63.36
C TYR A 268 -16.24 -23.16 64.88
N THR A 269 -15.86 -24.26 65.54
CA THR A 269 -15.94 -24.46 66.98
C THR A 269 -14.69 -23.96 67.70
N MET A 270 -13.51 -24.19 67.12
CA MET A 270 -12.22 -23.78 67.67
C MET A 270 -11.22 -23.42 66.56
N LYS A 271 -10.34 -22.46 66.83
CA LYS A 271 -9.23 -22.02 65.96
C LYS A 271 -7.88 -22.19 66.68
N GLN A 272 -6.86 -22.63 65.96
CA GLN A 272 -5.47 -22.66 66.42
C GLN A 272 -4.54 -22.14 65.31
N ASP A 273 -3.63 -21.23 65.65
CA ASP A 273 -2.66 -20.64 64.70
C ASP A 273 -1.31 -21.38 64.68
#